data_AF-A0A3M2CS21-F1
#
_entry.id   AF-A0A3M2CS21-F1
#
_cell.length_a   1.000
_cell.length_b   1.000
_cell.length_c   1.000
_cell.angle_alpha   90.00
_cell.angle_beta   90.00
_cell.angle_gamma   90.00
#
_symmetry.space_group_name_H-M   'P 1'
#
loop_
_entity.id
_entity.type
_entity.pdbx_description
1 polymer ?
#
loop_
_entity_poly.entity_id
_entity_poly.type
_entity_poly.pdbx_seq_one_letter_code
_entity_poly.pdbx_strand_id
1 'polypeptide(L)'
;KLRELLERWKRIDVNDTNRTMNTSVLFTKQLRDMLHLARCITLGALARNESRGAHYKPEFPDRDDKNWLKTTKATFTPDGPSFDYEPVDVSLIPPRPRKYASD
;
A
#
# COMPACT_ATOMS: atom_id res chain seq x y z
N LYS A 1 -4.63 9.35 -10.69
CA LYS A 1 -5.23 8.24 -11.47
C LYS A 1 -6.11 7.28 -10.66
N LEU A 2 -5.66 6.69 -9.55
CA LEU A 2 -6.47 5.70 -8.80
C LEU A 2 -7.85 6.19 -8.31
N ARG A 3 -7.95 7.45 -7.86
CA ARG A 3 -9.23 8.07 -7.49
C ARG A 3 -10.22 8.10 -8.67
N GLU A 4 -9.75 8.46 -9.86
CA GLU A 4 -10.55 8.46 -11.10
C GLU A 4 -11.05 7.04 -11.45
N LEU A 5 -10.21 6.01 -11.25
CA LEU A 5 -10.61 4.62 -11.48
C LEU A 5 -11.68 4.15 -10.49
N LEU A 6 -11.62 4.56 -9.22
CA LEU A 6 -12.68 4.31 -8.25
C LEU A 6 -14.00 4.99 -8.64
N GLU A 7 -13.95 6.23 -9.14
CA GLU A 7 -15.15 6.90 -9.64
C GLU A 7 -15.72 6.21 -10.88
N ARG A 8 -14.86 5.72 -11.78
CA ARG A 8 -15.29 4.92 -12.93
C ARG A 8 -15.92 3.59 -12.52
N TRP A 9 -15.37 2.94 -11.49
CA TRP A 9 -15.91 1.68 -10.96
C TRP A 9 -17.37 1.82 -10.51
N LYS A 10 -17.80 2.97 -10.00
CA LYS A 10 -19.21 3.22 -9.63
C LYS A 10 -20.19 3.10 -10.80
N ARG A 11 -19.69 3.14 -12.05
CA ARG A 11 -20.48 3.04 -13.29
C ARG A 11 -20.11 1.78 -14.09
N ILE A 12 -19.50 0.78 -13.45
CA ILE A 12 -19.13 -0.48 -14.09
C ILE A 12 -20.38 -1.32 -14.33
N ASP A 13 -20.48 -1.93 -15.50
CA ASP A 13 -21.56 -2.84 -15.85
C ASP A 13 -21.07 -4.29 -15.78
N VAL A 14 -21.99 -5.21 -15.53
CA VAL A 14 -21.75 -6.66 -15.49
C VAL A 14 -22.69 -7.34 -16.47
N ASN A 15 -22.15 -7.74 -17.61
CA ASN A 15 -22.94 -8.31 -18.71
C ASN A 15 -23.54 -9.68 -18.39
N ASP A 16 -22.90 -10.45 -17.50
CA ASP A 16 -23.43 -11.75 -17.06
C ASP A 16 -24.62 -11.53 -16.12
N THR A 17 -25.81 -11.92 -16.59
CA THR A 17 -27.08 -11.78 -15.88
C THR A 17 -27.45 -13.01 -15.07
N ASN A 18 -26.62 -14.07 -15.07
CA ASN A 18 -26.91 -15.27 -14.32
C ASN A 18 -26.92 -14.99 -12.81
N ARG A 19 -27.92 -15.54 -12.11
CA ARG A 19 -28.12 -15.33 -10.66
C ARG A 19 -27.33 -16.32 -9.82
N THR A 20 -26.86 -17.41 -10.40
CA THR A 20 -26.06 -18.44 -9.73
C THR A 20 -24.67 -18.52 -10.37
N MET A 21 -23.66 -18.78 -9.54
CA MET A 21 -22.26 -18.98 -9.99
C MET A 21 -21.68 -17.86 -10.87
N ASN A 22 -22.11 -16.61 -10.66
CA ASN A 22 -21.64 -15.46 -11.43
C ASN A 22 -20.32 -14.90 -10.88
N THR A 23 -19.22 -15.34 -11.47
CA THR A 23 -17.86 -14.88 -11.10
C THR A 23 -17.59 -13.43 -11.52
N SER A 24 -18.29 -12.93 -12.55
CA SER A 24 -18.16 -11.55 -13.02
C SER A 24 -18.54 -10.55 -11.93
N VAL A 25 -19.61 -10.82 -11.18
CA VAL A 25 -19.99 -10.01 -10.01
C VAL A 25 -18.91 -10.03 -8.92
N LEU A 26 -18.33 -11.22 -8.66
CA LEU A 26 -17.28 -11.37 -7.64
C LEU A 26 -16.03 -10.57 -8.01
N PHE A 27 -15.50 -10.74 -9.22
CA PHE A 27 -14.31 -10.03 -9.68
C PHE A 27 -14.55 -8.52 -9.75
N THR A 28 -15.74 -8.09 -10.15
CA THR A 28 -16.12 -6.67 -10.14
C THR A 28 -16.04 -6.09 -8.73
N LYS A 29 -16.53 -6.80 -7.71
CA LYS A 29 -16.38 -6.35 -6.31
C LYS A 29 -14.92 -6.32 -5.86
N GLN A 30 -14.16 -7.37 -6.16
CA GLN A 30 -12.75 -7.46 -5.80
C GLN A 30 -11.91 -6.34 -6.45
N LEU A 31 -12.22 -5.94 -7.68
CA LEU A 31 -11.55 -4.84 -8.36
C LEU A 31 -11.61 -3.54 -7.55
N ARG A 32 -12.76 -3.22 -6.94
CA ARG A 32 -12.88 -2.04 -6.06
C ARG A 32 -11.93 -2.13 -4.88
N ASP A 33 -11.90 -3.28 -4.22
CA ASP A 33 -11.12 -3.48 -3.00
C ASP A 33 -9.62 -3.43 -3.34
N MET A 34 -9.21 -4.00 -4.49
CA MET A 34 -7.86 -3.87 -5.04
C MET A 34 -7.48 -2.41 -5.32
N LEU A 35 -8.39 -1.58 -5.83
CA LEU A 35 -8.13 -0.15 -6.03
C LEU A 35 -7.92 0.59 -4.70
N HIS A 36 -8.62 0.21 -3.63
CA HIS A 36 -8.38 0.76 -2.29
C HIS A 36 -7.02 0.33 -1.73
N LEU A 37 -6.64 -0.94 -1.90
CA LEU A 37 -5.31 -1.43 -1.51
C LEU A 37 -4.20 -0.73 -2.32
N ALA A 38 -4.40 -0.53 -3.63
CA ALA A 38 -3.47 0.22 -4.46
C ALA A 38 -3.28 1.65 -3.95
N ARG A 39 -4.34 2.31 -3.47
CA ARG A 39 -4.23 3.64 -2.83
C ARG A 39 -3.44 3.58 -1.53
N CYS A 40 -3.66 2.57 -0.70
CA CYS A 40 -2.88 2.35 0.52
C CYS A 40 -1.39 2.21 0.22
N ILE A 41 -1.03 1.36 -0.74
CA ILE A 41 0.36 1.12 -1.13
C ILE A 41 0.99 2.38 -1.71
N THR A 42 0.35 3.01 -2.70
CA THR A 42 0.94 4.16 -3.41
C THR A 42 1.05 5.41 -2.55
N LEU A 43 0.04 5.71 -1.72
CA LEU A 43 0.12 6.85 -0.80
C LEU A 43 1.06 6.59 0.37
N GLY A 44 1.12 5.35 0.87
CA GLY A 44 2.09 4.96 1.89
C GLY A 44 3.54 5.07 1.39
N ALA A 45 3.79 4.59 0.16
CA ALA A 45 5.07 4.74 -0.52
C ALA A 45 5.42 6.21 -0.80
N LEU A 46 4.43 7.03 -1.19
CA LEU A 46 4.62 8.46 -1.41
C LEU A 46 5.03 9.18 -0.12
N ALA A 47 4.35 8.88 1.00
CA ALA A 47 4.60 9.50 2.29
C ALA A 47 5.94 9.07 2.93
N ARG A 48 6.42 7.84 2.65
CA ARG A 48 7.66 7.30 3.22
C ARG A 48 8.89 7.77 2.45
N ASN A 49 9.56 8.79 3.00
CA ASN A 49 10.76 9.41 2.43
C ASN A 49 12.07 8.75 2.92
N GLU A 50 12.25 7.47 2.59
CA GLU A 50 13.50 6.72 2.71
C GLU A 50 13.49 5.57 1.70
N SER A 51 14.60 4.84 1.60
CA SER A 51 14.65 3.54 0.93
C SER A 51 14.98 2.43 1.93
N ARG A 52 14.14 1.39 1.99
CA ARG A 52 14.28 0.28 2.93
C ARG A 52 13.70 -1.02 2.39
N GLY A 53 14.55 -2.04 2.27
CA GLY A 53 14.15 -3.34 1.75
C GLY A 53 13.72 -3.23 0.29
N ALA A 54 12.48 -3.64 -0.01
CA ALA A 54 11.92 -3.55 -1.37
C ALA A 54 11.37 -2.16 -1.74
N HIS A 55 11.16 -1.28 -0.75
CA HIS A 55 10.74 0.10 -1.02
C HIS A 55 11.97 0.94 -1.37
N TYR A 56 12.07 1.35 -2.63
CA TYR A 56 13.12 2.23 -3.13
C TYR A 56 12.53 3.51 -3.70
N LYS A 57 13.08 4.65 -3.29
CA LYS A 57 12.65 5.97 -3.72
C LYS A 57 13.88 6.78 -4.15
N PRO A 58 14.08 7.06 -5.45
CA PRO A 58 15.31 7.67 -5.96
C PRO A 58 15.68 9.01 -5.30
N GLU A 59 14.67 9.79 -4.88
CA GLU A 59 14.87 11.06 -4.20
C GLU A 59 15.34 10.90 -2.74
N PHE A 60 15.17 9.70 -2.18
CA PHE A 60 15.57 9.32 -0.82
C PHE A 60 16.23 7.92 -0.86
N PRO A 61 17.42 7.79 -1.48
CA PRO A 61 18.02 6.50 -1.82
C PRO A 61 18.54 5.73 -0.58
N ASP A 62 18.76 6.45 0.52
CA ASP A 62 19.33 5.88 1.74
C ASP A 62 18.26 5.44 2.74
N ARG A 63 18.65 4.51 3.60
CA ARG A 63 17.86 4.11 4.77
C ARG A 63 17.98 5.16 5.87
N ASP A 64 16.85 5.60 6.43
CA ASP A 64 16.82 6.62 7.47
C ASP A 64 16.23 6.08 8.77
N ASP A 65 17.09 5.52 9.62
CA ASP A 65 16.68 4.97 10.91
C ASP A 65 16.31 6.08 11.93
N LYS A 66 16.71 7.33 11.71
CA LYS A 66 16.39 8.42 12.63
C LYS A 66 14.92 8.83 12.51
N ASN A 67 14.43 9.00 11.28
CA ASN A 67 13.06 9.47 11.05
C ASN A 67 12.07 8.35 10.70
N TRP A 68 12.54 7.21 10.19
CA TRP A 68 11.70 6.17 9.59
C TRP A 68 11.87 4.77 10.19
N LEU A 69 12.50 4.62 11.35
CA LEU A 69 12.46 3.38 12.14
C LEU A 69 11.09 3.14 12.80
N LYS A 70 10.07 3.05 11.94
CA LYS A 70 8.66 2.94 12.27
C LYS A 70 7.90 2.20 11.17
N THR A 71 6.85 1.50 11.56
CA THR A 71 5.91 0.82 10.67
C THR A 71 4.82 1.80 10.24
N THR A 72 4.55 1.88 8.94
CA THR A 72 3.39 2.60 8.41
C THR A 72 2.14 1.78 8.67
N LYS A 73 1.21 2.28 9.47
CA LYS A 73 -0.11 1.70 9.71
C LYS A 73 -1.14 2.44 8.88
N ALA A 74 -1.96 1.71 8.14
CA ALA A 74 -2.99 2.30 7.30
C ALA A 74 -4.38 1.88 7.77
N THR A 75 -5.24 2.86 8.02
CA THR A 75 -6.65 2.65 8.36
C THR A 75 -7.53 3.09 7.20
N PHE A 76 -8.47 2.25 6.81
CA PHE A 76 -9.43 2.61 5.76
C PHE A 76 -10.38 3.71 6.25
N THR A 77 -10.55 4.75 5.43
CA THR A 77 -11.60 5.77 5.60
C THR A 77 -12.33 6.00 4.27
N PRO A 78 -13.55 6.59 4.27
CA PRO A 78 -14.27 6.91 3.04
C PRO A 78 -13.48 7.78 2.04
N ASP A 79 -12.65 8.70 2.53
CA ASP A 79 -11.89 9.63 1.70
C ASP A 79 -10.55 9.03 1.22
N GLY A 80 -10.06 7.98 1.88
CA GLY A 80 -8.79 7.31 1.57
C GLY A 80 -8.14 6.66 2.79
N PRO A 81 -6.98 6.02 2.63
CA PRO A 81 -6.23 5.51 3.78
C PRO A 81 -5.73 6.68 4.65
N SER A 82 -6.02 6.63 5.95
CA SER A 82 -5.32 7.43 6.95
C SER A 82 -4.06 6.69 7.39
N PHE A 83 -2.95 7.41 7.60
CA PHE A 83 -1.69 6.81 8.00
C PHE A 83 -1.28 7.25 9.40
N ASP A 84 -0.96 6.25 10.21
CA ASP A 84 -0.27 6.40 11.49
C ASP A 84 1.08 5.69 11.42
N TYR A 85 1.97 6.02 12.35
CA TYR A 85 3.29 5.40 12.42
C TYR A 85 3.55 4.86 13.81
N GLU A 86 3.98 3.61 13.86
CA GLU A 86 4.35 2.95 15.10
C GLU A 86 5.85 2.70 15.14
N PRO A 87 6.57 3.18 16.18
CA PRO A 87 8.00 2.94 16.30
C PRO A 87 8.30 1.44 16.39
N VAL A 88 9.40 1.01 15.78
CA VAL A 88 9.86 -0.38 15.91
C VAL A 88 10.59 -0.53 17.23
N ASP A 89 10.24 -1.54 18.02
CA ASP A 89 10.99 -1.90 19.23
C ASP A 89 12.35 -2.49 18.85
N VAL A 90 13.41 -1.85 19.34
CA VAL A 90 14.81 -2.23 19.12
C VAL A 90 15.53 -2.61 20.41
N SER A 91 14.78 -2.83 21.50
CA SER A 91 15.31 -3.19 22.81
C SER A 91 16.20 -4.44 22.78
N LEU A 92 15.86 -5.42 21.95
CA LEU A 92 16.58 -6.69 21.85
C LEU A 92 17.72 -6.66 20.82
N ILE A 93 17.52 -5.99 19.68
CA ILE A 93 18.48 -6.00 18.56
C ILE A 93 18.59 -4.60 17.97
N PRO A 94 19.78 -3.96 18.04
CA PRO A 94 19.98 -2.65 17.44
C PRO A 94 19.97 -2.72 15.90
N PRO A 95 19.48 -1.70 15.20
CA PRO A 95 19.55 -1.61 13.75
C PRO A 95 20.99 -1.67 13.25
N ARG A 96 21.22 -2.49 12.22
CA ARG A 96 22.51 -2.62 11.55
C ARG A 96 22.34 -2.57 10.03
N PRO A 97 23.35 -2.11 9.27
CA PRO A 97 23.32 -2.15 7.82
C PRO A 97 23.06 -3.57 7.30
N ARG A 98 22.18 -3.70 6.30
CA ARG A 98 21.96 -4.98 5.62
C ARG A 98 22.90 -5.06 4.43
N LYS A 99 23.69 -6.13 4.36
CA LYS A 99 24.52 -6.47 3.21
C LYS A 99 23.92 -7.69 2.54
N TYR A 100 23.54 -7.57 1.27
CA TYR A 100 22.95 -8.64 0.47
C TYR A 100 23.90 -9.17 -0.62
N ALA A 101 24.97 -8.42 -0.91
CA ALA A 101 26.03 -8.91 -1.75
C ALA A 101 26.83 -9.97 -0.97
N SER A 102 27.07 -11.10 -1.62
CA SER A 102 28.14 -12.02 -1.25
C SER A 102 29.45 -11.31 -1.58
N ASP A 103 30.28 -11.04 -0.58
CA ASP A 103 31.71 -10.95 -0.84
C ASP A 103 32.20 -12.31 -1.36
#